data_AF-A0A1U7UU06-F1
#
_entry.id   AF-A0A1U7UU06-F1
#
_cell.length_a   1.000
_cell.length_b   1.000
_cell.length_c   1.000
_cell.angle_alpha   90.00
_cell.angle_beta   90.00
_cell.angle_gamma   90.00
#
_symmetry.space_group_name_H-M   'P 1'
#
loop_
_entity.id
_entity.type
_entity.pdbx_description
1 polymer ?
#
loop_
_entity_poly.entity_id
_entity_poly.type
_entity_poly.pdbx_seq_one_letter_code
_entity_poly.pdbx_strand_id
1 'polypeptide(L)'
;MAYAKGVHVLDYSGANYRLSINIVLTASDVAVDGFCVNRCGTYESSKGAIIRGKTYKFSYIWVGNSETQCAGYCAWPFHQPIYGPKIPPLVAPNNDVGVDGMVINLASLLDATATNPFGNGYYQGEADAPLEATSACPGVNAKGAYPGYAGDLLVDKTTGASYNAHGTNGRKYVLPSSYNPSTSTCSTLV
;
A
#
# COMPACT_ATOMS: atom_id res chain seq x y z
N MET A 1 -24.94 -8.82 9.22
CA MET A 1 -23.86 -8.50 8.26
C MET A 1 -24.29 -7.26 7.51
N ALA A 2 -23.80 -6.10 7.91
CA ALA A 2 -24.09 -4.86 7.21
C ALA A 2 -23.22 -4.84 5.94
N TYR A 3 -23.87 -4.98 4.78
CA TYR A 3 -23.26 -4.54 3.53
C TYR A 3 -23.18 -3.02 3.60
N ALA A 4 -22.05 -2.48 4.03
CA ALA A 4 -21.73 -1.09 3.73
C ALA A 4 -21.56 -1.02 2.21
N LYS A 5 -22.53 -0.41 1.50
CA LYS A 5 -22.35 -0.08 0.09
C LYS A 5 -21.03 0.68 -0.04
N GLY A 6 -20.18 0.27 -0.99
CA GLY A 6 -18.89 0.92 -1.22
C GLY A 6 -17.75 0.49 -0.28
N VAL A 7 -17.90 -0.60 0.50
CA VAL A 7 -16.78 -1.18 1.27
C VAL A 7 -16.61 -2.64 0.89
N HIS A 8 -15.40 -2.99 0.43
CA HIS A 8 -15.01 -4.36 0.13
C HIS A 8 -14.10 -4.90 1.23
N VAL A 9 -14.46 -6.04 1.82
CA VAL A 9 -13.65 -6.74 2.81
C VAL A 9 -13.07 -8.01 2.18
N LEU A 10 -11.75 -8.14 2.22
CA LEU A 10 -11.00 -9.31 1.81
C LEU A 10 -10.34 -9.92 3.05
N ASP A 11 -10.30 -11.25 3.13
CA ASP A 11 -9.56 -11.96 4.18
C ASP A 11 -8.36 -12.65 3.52
N TYR A 12 -7.15 -12.26 3.94
CA TYR A 12 -5.92 -12.94 3.58
C TYR A 12 -5.51 -13.87 4.71
N SER A 13 -5.81 -15.16 4.56
CA SER A 13 -5.49 -16.19 5.55
C SER A 13 -4.68 -17.33 4.94
N GLY A 14 -3.64 -17.76 5.65
CA GLY A 14 -2.97 -19.04 5.37
C GLY A 14 -3.81 -20.22 5.87
N ALA A 15 -3.35 -21.46 5.59
CA ALA A 15 -4.02 -22.70 6.00
C ALA A 15 -4.31 -22.82 7.52
N ASN A 16 -3.69 -21.96 8.35
CA ASN A 16 -4.07 -21.72 9.73
C ASN A 16 -4.56 -20.27 9.90
N TYR A 17 -5.85 -20.08 10.18
CA TYR A 17 -6.52 -18.78 10.40
C TYR A 17 -5.94 -17.88 11.51
N ARG A 18 -4.87 -18.32 12.19
CA ARG A 18 -4.19 -17.59 13.27
C ARG A 18 -3.39 -16.37 12.80
N LEU A 19 -3.13 -16.26 11.50
CA LEU A 19 -2.40 -15.15 10.87
C LEU A 19 -3.23 -14.51 9.74
N SER A 20 -4.54 -14.40 9.95
CA SER A 20 -5.44 -13.73 9.00
C SER A 20 -5.26 -12.21 9.06
N ILE A 21 -5.25 -11.58 7.89
CA ILE A 21 -5.25 -10.13 7.74
C ILE A 21 -6.55 -9.74 7.03
N ASN A 22 -7.36 -8.92 7.70
CA ASN A 22 -8.57 -8.38 7.08
C ASN A 22 -8.22 -7.11 6.32
N ILE A 23 -8.55 -7.04 5.03
CA ILE A 23 -8.28 -5.87 4.18
C ILE A 23 -9.61 -5.22 3.85
N VAL A 24 -9.73 -3.93 4.15
CA VAL A 24 -10.91 -3.11 3.90
C VAL A 24 -10.57 -2.08 2.82
N LEU A 25 -11.20 -2.20 1.66
CA LEU A 25 -11.04 -1.25 0.56
C LEU A 25 -12.31 -0.40 0.48
N THR A 26 -12.14 0.92 0.44
CA THR A 26 -13.26 1.85 0.33
C THR A 26 -13.46 2.30 -1.12
N ALA A 27 -14.71 2.55 -1.48
CA ALA A 27 -15.10 3.15 -2.75
C ALA A 27 -14.81 4.65 -2.76
N SER A 28 -14.90 5.24 -3.95
CA SER A 28 -14.58 6.66 -4.20
C SER A 28 -15.50 7.65 -3.49
N ASP A 29 -16.69 7.22 -3.06
CA ASP A 29 -17.71 8.01 -2.37
C ASP A 29 -17.72 7.82 -0.83
N VAL A 30 -16.82 6.98 -0.30
CA VAL A 30 -16.70 6.75 1.14
C VAL A 30 -15.65 7.69 1.74
N ALA A 31 -16.06 8.52 2.68
CA ALA A 31 -15.17 9.34 3.49
C ALA A 31 -14.75 8.59 4.76
N VAL A 32 -13.46 8.63 5.07
CA VAL A 32 -12.89 8.06 6.30
C VAL A 32 -12.08 9.14 7.02
N ASP A 33 -12.21 9.19 8.33
CA ASP A 33 -11.53 10.19 9.14
C ASP A 33 -10.00 10.08 9.01
N GLY A 34 -9.35 11.24 8.82
CA GLY A 34 -7.92 11.35 8.56
C GLY A 34 -7.45 10.83 7.19
N PHE A 35 -8.34 10.36 6.31
CA PHE A 35 -8.00 10.13 4.90
C PHE A 35 -7.57 11.45 4.26
N CYS A 36 -6.55 11.42 3.40
CA CYS A 36 -6.05 12.60 2.68
C CYS A 36 -5.40 13.72 3.51
N VAL A 37 -5.31 13.58 4.83
CA VAL A 37 -4.54 14.52 5.66
C VAL A 37 -3.09 14.07 5.75
N ASN A 38 -2.85 12.82 6.17
CA ASN A 38 -1.51 12.26 6.35
C ASN A 38 -1.41 10.76 6.00
N ARG A 39 -2.48 10.17 5.46
CA ARG A 39 -2.52 8.74 5.17
C ARG A 39 -3.48 8.40 4.04
N CYS A 40 -3.11 7.37 3.28
CA CYS A 40 -3.92 6.79 2.21
C CYS A 40 -4.56 5.46 2.62
N GLY A 41 -4.23 5.01 3.83
CA GLY A 41 -4.68 3.79 4.44
C GLY A 41 -3.99 3.63 5.80
N THR A 42 -4.34 2.59 6.53
CA THR A 42 -3.71 2.26 7.79
C THR A 42 -3.69 0.76 7.96
N TYR A 43 -2.74 0.26 8.72
CA TYR A 43 -2.86 -1.08 9.29
C TYR A 43 -2.86 -0.93 10.80
N GLU A 44 -3.70 -1.70 11.47
CA GLU A 44 -3.85 -1.68 12.91
C GLU A 44 -4.06 -3.11 13.40
N SER A 45 -3.97 -3.30 14.72
CA SER A 45 -4.30 -4.56 15.34
C SER A 45 -5.36 -4.39 16.41
N SER A 46 -6.24 -5.39 16.51
CA SER A 46 -7.30 -5.40 17.50
C SER A 46 -7.41 -6.76 18.17
N LYS A 47 -8.09 -6.78 19.31
CA LYS A 47 -8.44 -8.00 20.04
C LYS A 47 -9.70 -8.57 19.43
N GLY A 48 -9.61 -9.79 18.90
CA GLY A 48 -10.74 -10.55 18.38
C GLY A 48 -11.63 -11.10 19.48
N ALA A 49 -12.64 -11.87 19.07
CA ALA A 49 -13.57 -12.52 19.99
C ALA A 49 -12.88 -13.49 20.95
N ILE A 50 -13.46 -13.66 22.14
CA ILE A 50 -13.02 -14.67 23.10
C ILE A 50 -13.45 -16.04 22.58
N ILE A 51 -12.48 -16.87 22.20
CA ILE A 51 -12.71 -18.25 21.73
C ILE A 51 -12.10 -19.18 22.77
N ARG A 52 -12.94 -20.00 23.42
CA ARG A 52 -12.53 -20.96 24.46
C ARG A 52 -11.71 -20.32 25.59
N GLY A 53 -12.14 -19.14 26.04
CA GLY A 53 -11.48 -18.39 27.13
C GLY A 53 -10.18 -17.69 26.73
N LYS A 54 -9.79 -17.71 25.44
CA LYS A 54 -8.61 -17.01 24.93
C LYS A 54 -9.01 -15.90 23.97
N THR A 55 -8.34 -14.76 24.09
CA THR A 55 -8.45 -13.65 23.15
C THR A 55 -7.28 -13.70 22.18
N TYR A 56 -7.57 -13.65 20.88
CA TYR A 56 -6.55 -13.62 19.84
C TYR A 56 -6.47 -12.20 19.27
N LYS A 57 -5.25 -11.70 19.04
CA LYS A 57 -5.06 -10.48 18.27
C LYS A 57 -5.17 -10.81 16.78
N PHE A 58 -5.70 -9.87 16.01
CA PHE A 58 -5.68 -9.91 14.55
C PHE A 58 -5.24 -8.54 14.03
N SER A 59 -4.65 -8.52 12.84
CA SER A 59 -4.36 -7.28 12.13
C SER A 59 -5.39 -7.05 11.03
N TYR A 60 -5.59 -5.78 10.71
CA TYR A 60 -6.38 -5.39 9.56
C TYR A 60 -5.73 -4.21 8.87
N ILE A 61 -6.00 -4.10 7.58
CA ILE A 61 -5.56 -3.02 6.71
C ILE A 61 -6.83 -2.32 6.22
N TRP A 62 -6.81 -1.00 6.19
CA TRP A 62 -7.77 -0.20 5.44
C TRP A 62 -7.04 0.62 4.38
N VAL A 63 -7.60 0.71 3.17
CA VAL A 63 -7.11 1.57 2.09
C VAL A 63 -8.25 2.42 1.52
N GLY A 64 -7.98 3.72 1.44
CA GLY A 64 -8.82 4.74 0.82
C GLY A 64 -8.78 4.65 -0.71
N ASN A 65 -9.88 4.94 -1.40
CA ASN A 65 -9.83 5.10 -2.85
C ASN A 65 -8.99 6.34 -3.22
N SER A 66 -7.92 6.16 -3.99
CA SER A 66 -6.97 7.22 -4.29
C SER A 66 -7.44 8.26 -5.32
N GLU A 67 -8.61 8.14 -5.94
CA GLU A 67 -8.99 8.98 -7.09
C GLU A 67 -9.63 10.32 -6.71
N THR A 68 -10.59 10.35 -5.78
CA THR A 68 -11.53 11.48 -5.67
C THR A 68 -11.13 12.54 -4.66
N GLN A 69 -10.60 12.15 -3.49
CA GLN A 69 -10.36 13.11 -2.40
C GLN A 69 -8.94 13.71 -2.44
N CYS A 70 -7.92 12.91 -2.82
CA CYS A 70 -6.53 13.35 -2.81
C CYS A 70 -5.63 12.54 -3.74
N ALA A 71 -5.95 12.48 -5.03
CA ALA A 71 -5.12 11.76 -6.01
C ALA A 71 -3.66 12.21 -6.03
N GLY A 72 -3.40 13.51 -5.89
CA GLY A 72 -2.03 14.03 -5.76
C GLY A 72 -1.29 13.65 -4.48
N TYR A 73 -1.92 12.94 -3.55
CA TYR A 73 -1.27 12.39 -2.37
C TYR A 73 -1.24 10.85 -2.42
N CYS A 74 -2.34 10.21 -2.79
CA CYS A 74 -2.51 8.76 -2.69
C CYS A 74 -2.37 7.97 -4.00
N ALA A 75 -2.24 8.65 -5.14
CA ALA A 75 -2.11 8.01 -6.45
C ALA A 75 -0.77 8.31 -7.14
N TRP A 76 0.23 8.82 -6.43
CA TRP A 76 1.58 8.94 -6.99
C TRP A 76 2.12 7.52 -7.31
N PRO A 77 2.75 7.27 -8.48
CA PRO A 77 3.20 8.25 -9.49
C PRO A 77 2.21 8.52 -10.65
N PHE A 78 0.96 8.07 -10.55
CA PHE A 78 -0.07 8.17 -11.59
C PHE A 78 -0.90 9.46 -11.55
N HIS A 79 -0.72 10.27 -10.52
CA HIS A 79 -1.29 11.61 -10.43
C HIS A 79 -0.22 12.62 -10.01
N GLN A 80 -0.38 13.87 -10.44
CA GLN A 80 0.56 14.94 -10.12
C GLN A 80 0.58 15.14 -8.59
N PRO A 81 1.75 15.05 -7.93
CA PRO A 81 1.82 15.09 -6.48
C PRO A 81 1.49 16.49 -5.96
N ILE A 82 0.95 16.64 -4.75
CA ILE A 82 0.66 17.96 -4.14
C ILE A 82 1.96 18.66 -3.68
N TYR A 83 2.95 17.89 -3.24
CA TYR A 83 4.26 18.38 -2.78
C TYR A 83 5.40 17.80 -3.61
N GLY A 84 6.57 18.43 -3.59
CA GLY A 84 7.76 17.97 -4.31
C GLY A 84 7.75 18.28 -5.81
N PRO A 85 8.65 17.65 -6.59
CA PRO A 85 8.79 17.90 -8.03
C PRO A 85 7.51 17.56 -8.80
N LYS A 86 7.08 18.51 -9.63
CA LYS A 86 5.83 18.43 -10.41
C LYS A 86 6.09 17.84 -11.81
N ILE A 87 6.75 16.70 -11.88
CA ILE A 87 6.94 16.01 -13.16
C ILE A 87 5.61 15.44 -13.68
N PRO A 88 5.46 15.25 -15.01
CA PRO A 88 4.27 14.63 -15.57
C PRO A 88 3.98 13.26 -14.93
N PRO A 89 2.71 12.96 -14.60
CA PRO A 89 2.35 11.66 -14.04
C PRO A 89 2.61 10.52 -15.02
N LEU A 90 2.87 9.33 -14.47
CA LEU A 90 2.98 8.11 -15.27
C LEU A 90 1.60 7.61 -15.70
N VAL A 91 1.58 6.85 -16.79
CA VAL A 91 0.34 6.20 -17.25
C VAL A 91 0.04 4.99 -16.37
N ALA A 92 -1.16 4.96 -15.80
CA ALA A 92 -1.62 3.93 -14.88
C ALA A 92 -1.81 2.58 -15.60
N PRO A 93 -1.22 1.47 -15.10
CA PRO A 93 -1.18 0.20 -15.81
C PRO A 93 -2.51 -0.55 -15.94
N ASN A 94 -3.52 -0.22 -15.14
CA ASN A 94 -4.86 -0.79 -15.25
C ASN A 94 -5.91 0.23 -15.71
N ASN A 95 -5.45 1.37 -16.27
CA ASN A 95 -6.32 2.46 -16.75
C ASN A 95 -7.27 3.02 -15.67
N ASP A 96 -6.84 2.93 -14.41
CA ASP A 96 -7.58 3.44 -13.25
C ASP A 96 -6.57 3.96 -12.22
N VAL A 97 -6.41 5.28 -12.19
CA VAL A 97 -5.45 5.98 -11.31
C VAL A 97 -5.77 5.72 -9.83
N GLY A 98 -7.06 5.62 -9.48
CA GLY A 98 -7.52 5.36 -8.12
C GLY A 98 -7.12 3.98 -7.65
N VAL A 99 -7.49 2.95 -8.44
CA VAL A 99 -7.20 1.56 -8.12
C VAL A 99 -5.69 1.28 -8.17
N ASP A 100 -4.97 1.81 -9.15
CA ASP A 100 -3.52 1.63 -9.23
C ASP A 100 -2.79 2.29 -8.05
N GLY A 101 -3.27 3.46 -7.59
CA GLY A 101 -2.83 4.07 -6.34
C GLY A 101 -3.18 3.23 -5.10
N MET A 102 -4.39 2.66 -5.04
CA MET A 102 -4.79 1.77 -3.94
C MET A 102 -3.88 0.55 -3.83
N VAL A 103 -3.46 -0.03 -4.96
CA VAL A 103 -2.57 -1.21 -4.97
C VAL A 103 -1.20 -0.86 -4.39
N ILE A 104 -0.62 0.31 -4.71
CA ILE A 104 0.64 0.76 -4.12
C ILE A 104 0.50 0.90 -2.60
N ASN A 105 -0.54 1.57 -2.13
CA ASN A 105 -0.79 1.77 -0.69
C ASN A 105 -1.04 0.45 0.04
N LEU A 106 -1.84 -0.44 -0.55
CA LEU A 106 -2.09 -1.76 -0.01
C LEU A 106 -0.81 -2.58 0.10
N ALA A 107 0.07 -2.55 -0.91
CA ALA A 107 1.33 -3.26 -0.88
C ALA A 107 2.25 -2.75 0.23
N SER A 108 2.37 -1.42 0.38
CA SER A 108 3.12 -0.80 1.49
C SER A 108 2.59 -1.25 2.86
N LEU A 109 1.28 -1.20 3.05
CA LEU A 109 0.64 -1.54 4.33
C LEU A 109 0.68 -3.04 4.61
N LEU A 110 0.62 -3.88 3.58
CA LEU A 110 0.73 -5.32 3.71
C LEU A 110 2.16 -5.73 4.10
N ASP A 111 3.17 -5.09 3.52
CA ASP A 111 4.58 -5.28 3.92
C ASP A 111 4.77 -4.89 5.39
N ALA A 112 4.32 -3.70 5.79
CA ALA A 112 4.34 -3.25 7.18
C ALA A 112 3.59 -4.22 8.13
N THR A 113 2.42 -4.70 7.72
CA THR A 113 1.65 -5.69 8.51
C THR A 113 2.38 -7.02 8.61
N ALA A 114 3.08 -7.46 7.57
CA ALA A 114 3.83 -8.72 7.58
C ALA A 114 5.07 -8.63 8.48
N THR A 115 5.74 -7.48 8.51
CA THR A 115 6.98 -7.29 9.26
C THR A 115 6.76 -6.79 10.69
N ASN A 116 5.65 -6.09 10.95
CA ASN A 116 5.35 -5.45 12.22
C ASN A 116 3.83 -5.42 12.57
N PRO A 117 3.12 -6.57 12.55
CA PRO A 117 1.65 -6.61 12.67
C PRO A 117 1.10 -6.04 13.99
N PHE A 118 1.91 -6.01 15.05
CA PHE A 118 1.49 -5.63 16.40
C PHE A 118 2.35 -4.51 17.02
N GLY A 119 3.15 -3.80 16.22
CA GLY A 119 3.99 -2.70 16.68
C GLY A 119 5.21 -3.12 17.51
N ASN A 120 5.60 -4.40 17.46
CA ASN A 120 6.74 -4.96 18.19
C ASN A 120 7.63 -5.85 17.32
N GLY A 121 7.54 -5.69 16.00
CA GLY A 121 8.31 -6.40 14.98
C GLY A 121 9.42 -5.54 14.39
N TYR A 122 9.59 -5.61 13.07
CA TYR A 122 10.69 -5.00 12.35
C TYR A 122 10.37 -3.55 11.91
N TYR A 123 11.20 -2.61 12.35
CA TYR A 123 11.20 -1.19 11.96
C TYR A 123 12.58 -0.55 12.24
N GLN A 124 12.80 0.66 11.71
CA GLN A 124 13.94 1.51 12.03
C GLN A 124 13.51 2.74 12.84
N GLY A 125 14.43 3.29 13.63
CA GLY A 125 14.17 4.49 14.45
C GLY A 125 13.49 4.16 15.78
N GLU A 126 12.88 5.17 16.38
CA GLU A 126 12.18 5.06 17.67
C GLU A 126 10.80 4.39 17.50
N ALA A 127 10.34 3.70 18.54
CA ALA A 127 9.07 2.94 18.49
C ALA A 127 7.82 3.83 18.34
N ASP A 128 7.90 5.11 18.71
CA ASP A 128 6.83 6.10 18.55
C ASP A 128 6.83 6.79 17.18
N ALA A 129 7.90 6.62 16.40
CA ALA A 129 8.03 7.11 15.03
C ALA A 129 8.79 6.11 14.11
N PRO A 130 8.28 4.87 13.95
CA PRO A 130 8.99 3.82 13.25
C PRO A 130 8.99 4.05 11.72
N LEU A 131 10.16 3.86 11.09
CA LEU A 131 10.26 3.65 9.65
C LEU A 131 10.22 2.14 9.37
N GLU A 132 9.09 1.68 8.86
CA GLU A 132 8.83 0.28 8.53
C GLU A 132 9.36 -0.09 7.14
N ALA A 133 9.29 -1.38 6.81
CA ALA A 133 9.93 -1.98 5.64
C ALA A 133 9.76 -1.16 4.35
N THR A 134 8.54 -0.75 4.01
CA THR A 134 8.30 0.11 2.84
C THR A 134 8.49 1.61 3.13
N SER A 135 8.09 2.12 4.29
CA SER A 135 8.19 3.55 4.61
C SER A 135 9.64 4.05 4.80
N ALA A 136 10.58 3.15 5.06
CA ALA A 136 12.02 3.42 5.01
C ALA A 136 12.53 3.68 3.58
N CYS A 137 11.72 3.37 2.56
CA CYS A 137 12.03 3.51 1.13
C CYS A 137 11.00 4.37 0.38
N PRO A 138 10.75 5.61 0.81
CA PRO A 138 9.66 6.42 0.28
C PRO A 138 9.88 6.71 -1.22
N GLY A 139 8.90 6.37 -2.05
CA GLY A 139 8.90 6.66 -3.48
C GLY A 139 9.89 5.82 -4.32
N VAL A 140 10.53 4.81 -3.74
CA VAL A 140 11.41 3.91 -4.48
C VAL A 140 10.59 2.75 -5.04
N ASN A 141 10.31 2.76 -6.35
CA ASN A 141 9.58 1.68 -7.02
C ASN A 141 10.47 0.87 -7.98
N ALA A 142 11.53 1.47 -8.52
CA ALA A 142 12.49 0.81 -9.39
C ALA A 142 13.90 1.37 -9.17
N LYS A 143 14.89 0.68 -9.74
CA LYS A 143 16.28 1.13 -9.71
C LYS A 143 16.42 2.57 -10.22
N GLY A 144 17.31 3.35 -9.58
CA GLY A 144 17.58 4.73 -9.98
C GLY A 144 16.52 5.75 -9.53
N ALA A 145 15.55 5.36 -8.70
CA ALA A 145 14.58 6.28 -8.11
C ALA A 145 15.25 7.43 -7.33
N TYR A 146 14.66 8.61 -7.40
CA TYR A 146 15.05 9.81 -6.66
C TYR A 146 13.81 10.71 -6.46
N PRO A 147 13.83 11.75 -5.62
CA PRO A 147 12.65 12.57 -5.36
C PRO A 147 12.00 13.08 -6.66
N GLY A 148 10.74 12.71 -6.87
CA GLY A 148 9.99 13.00 -8.09
C GLY A 148 9.99 11.87 -9.13
N TYR A 149 11.03 11.03 -9.19
CA TYR A 149 11.18 9.94 -10.18
C TYR A 149 11.06 8.55 -9.51
N ALA A 150 10.09 7.75 -9.95
CA ALA A 150 9.79 6.43 -9.38
C ALA A 150 10.87 5.35 -9.66
N GLY A 151 11.86 5.67 -10.50
CA GLY A 151 12.89 4.76 -10.98
C GLY A 151 12.63 4.26 -12.39
N ASP A 152 13.54 3.41 -12.87
CA ASP A 152 13.55 2.83 -14.21
C ASP A 152 12.47 1.75 -14.36
N LEU A 153 11.20 2.16 -14.33
CA LEU A 153 10.05 1.28 -14.52
C LEU A 153 9.98 0.72 -15.95
N LEU A 154 9.41 -0.47 -16.09
CA LEU A 154 9.07 -1.03 -17.38
C LEU A 154 7.93 -0.22 -18.01
N VAL A 155 7.92 -0.12 -19.34
CA VAL A 155 6.88 0.59 -20.10
C VAL A 155 6.20 -0.38 -21.06
N ASP A 156 4.87 -0.44 -20.99
CA ASP A 156 4.05 -1.15 -21.96
C ASP A 156 4.04 -0.39 -23.30
N LYS A 157 4.53 -1.03 -24.36
CA LYS A 157 4.71 -0.37 -25.67
C LYS A 157 3.40 0.01 -26.35
N THR A 158 2.28 -0.60 -25.98
CA THR A 158 0.98 -0.38 -26.62
C THR A 158 0.20 0.72 -25.91
N THR A 159 0.24 0.73 -24.58
CA THR A 159 -0.55 1.65 -23.74
C THR A 159 0.27 2.82 -23.18
N GLY A 160 1.60 2.70 -23.16
CA GLY A 160 2.50 3.64 -22.48
C GLY A 160 2.53 3.48 -20.96
N ALA A 161 1.81 2.50 -20.41
CA ALA A 161 1.72 2.26 -18.96
C ALA A 161 3.08 1.91 -18.33
N SER A 162 3.34 2.48 -17.14
CA SER A 162 4.53 2.16 -16.35
C SER A 162 4.23 1.09 -15.29
N TYR A 163 5.13 0.11 -15.12
CA TYR A 163 4.94 -1.00 -14.18
C TYR A 163 6.28 -1.62 -13.74
N ASN A 164 6.28 -2.36 -12.62
CA ASN A 164 7.39 -3.21 -12.18
C ASN A 164 6.97 -4.63 -11.78
N ALA A 165 5.65 -4.90 -11.76
CA ALA A 165 5.10 -6.18 -11.36
C ALA A 165 4.07 -6.70 -12.37
N HIS A 166 4.07 -8.01 -12.57
CA HIS A 166 3.07 -8.72 -13.36
C HIS A 166 2.02 -9.36 -12.44
N GLY A 167 0.76 -9.04 -12.69
CA GLY A 167 -0.40 -9.62 -12.03
C GLY A 167 -1.02 -10.78 -12.80
N THR A 168 -2.11 -11.31 -12.26
CA THR A 168 -2.94 -12.30 -12.95
C THR A 168 -3.74 -11.67 -14.10
N ASN A 169 -4.15 -12.49 -15.06
CA ASN A 169 -5.00 -12.06 -16.19
C ASN A 169 -4.43 -10.87 -16.99
N GLY A 170 -3.11 -10.80 -17.12
CA GLY A 170 -2.43 -9.74 -17.89
C GLY A 170 -2.37 -8.37 -17.19
N ARG A 171 -2.87 -8.25 -15.95
CA ARG A 171 -2.76 -7.02 -15.16
C ARG A 171 -1.31 -6.72 -14.84
N LYS A 172 -1.01 -5.43 -14.67
CA LYS A 172 0.33 -4.93 -14.34
C LYS A 172 0.20 -3.95 -13.19
N TYR A 173 1.24 -3.83 -12.37
CA TYR A 173 1.21 -2.95 -11.19
C TYR A 173 2.56 -2.27 -10.99
N VAL A 174 2.51 -1.15 -10.27
CA VAL A 174 3.68 -0.59 -9.60
C VAL A 174 3.57 -0.99 -8.13
N LEU A 175 4.60 -1.65 -7.62
CA LEU A 175 4.73 -2.01 -6.21
C LEU A 175 5.89 -1.22 -5.60
N PRO A 176 5.82 -0.86 -4.31
CA PRO A 176 6.93 -0.20 -3.63
C PRO A 176 8.07 -1.17 -3.38
N SER A 177 9.28 -0.63 -3.19
CA SER A 177 10.41 -1.40 -2.68
C SER A 177 10.27 -1.66 -1.19
N SER A 178 10.93 -2.72 -0.72
CA SER A 178 11.05 -3.04 0.69
C SER A 178 12.49 -2.89 1.16
N TYR A 179 12.70 -2.32 2.34
CA TYR A 179 14.03 -2.16 2.92
C TYR A 179 14.62 -3.50 3.34
N ASN A 180 15.81 -3.81 2.83
CA ASN A 180 16.55 -5.01 3.16
C ASN A 180 17.62 -4.71 4.21
N PRO A 181 17.48 -5.18 5.46
CA PRO A 181 18.45 -4.92 6.53
C PRO A 181 19.79 -5.62 6.34
N SER A 182 19.86 -6.69 5.53
CA SER A 182 21.12 -7.38 5.27
C SER A 182 22.03 -6.61 4.32
N THR A 183 21.45 -5.81 3.42
CA THR A 183 22.21 -4.99 2.46
C THR A 183 22.15 -3.50 2.75
N SER A 184 21.31 -3.08 3.70
CA SER A 184 21.01 -1.68 4.00
C SER A 184 20.51 -0.90 2.79
N THR A 185 19.72 -1.54 1.92
CA THR A 185 19.21 -0.95 0.67
C THR A 185 17.73 -1.25 0.45
N CYS A 186 17.07 -0.40 -0.32
CA CYS A 186 15.72 -0.61 -0.82
C CYS A 186 15.73 -1.60 -1.99
N SER A 187 15.08 -2.74 -1.83
CA SER A 187 15.02 -3.80 -2.85
C SER A 187 13.81 -3.60 -3.76
N THR A 188 14.06 -3.39 -5.04
CA THR A 188 13.03 -3.21 -6.08
C THR A 188 12.81 -4.50 -6.87
N LEU A 189 11.67 -4.62 -7.56
CA LEU A 189 11.40 -5.75 -8.45
C LEU A 189 12.14 -5.65 -9.79
N VAL A 190 12.49 -4.43 -10.21
CA VAL A 190 13.21 -4.10 -11.45
C VAL A 190 14.27 -3.04 -11.22
#